data_AF-A0AAD9Q237-F1
#
_entry.id   AF-A0AAD9Q237-F1
#
_cell.length_a   1.000
_cell.length_b   1.000
_cell.length_c   1.000
_cell.angle_alpha   90.00
_cell.angle_beta   90.00
_cell.angle_gamma   90.00
#
_symmetry.space_group_name_H-M   'P 1'
#
loop_
_entity.id
_entity.type
_entity.pdbx_description
1 polymer ?
#
loop_
_entity_poly.entity_id
_entity_poly.type
_entity_poly.pdbx_seq_one_letter_code
_entity_poly.pdbx_strand_id
1 'polypeptide(L)'
;MQRHRENQKEDILHCAYMVVPIHKIDVTRLTSPIRRAICKGEVSGGSLDCFFPFLCDPQFLLWTLELCGSNYVCCNNRCVYGSNCLYRLCSMDSHCSLNESCCSGVCQYGSNCLGKHCFKISDCSVNEACCSRMCQYGSNCLGKNCSEESDCSGYETCCGGKCRYGSDCSGQSCSKKSDCSTYQACCSGKCRSGYGCSGQSCSKKSDCSAYEACCSSKCRSGYGCSGQSCSKKSDCSAYEACCSGKCRSGSDCSGDFCRSSNDCSVGQKCCSNTCSNYGCDDPTAAIAIAVVSTIVGLSLVFMLIYCCNRPGRLGRSDSVEMGGQVATTESAIHARPQAYQQDFSY
;
A
#
# COMPACT_ATOMS: atom_id res chain seq x y z
N MET A 1 83.36 9.64 55.94
CA MET A 1 83.16 8.26 56.46
C MET A 1 82.08 8.31 57.53
N GLN A 2 81.01 7.52 57.36
CA GLN A 2 79.98 7.14 58.37
C GLN A 2 79.15 8.28 59.00
N ARG A 3 77.85 8.15 59.30
CA ARG A 3 76.77 7.18 59.07
C ARG A 3 75.54 7.86 59.70
N HIS A 4 74.36 7.86 59.08
CA HIS A 4 73.10 7.63 59.80
C HIS A 4 71.96 7.32 58.81
N ARG A 5 71.32 6.17 59.06
CA ARG A 5 70.17 5.59 58.36
C ARG A 5 68.87 6.18 58.93
N GLU A 6 67.84 6.29 58.11
CA GLU A 6 66.42 5.97 58.40
C GLU A 6 65.62 6.04 57.09
N ASN A 7 65.42 4.90 56.42
CA ASN A 7 64.19 4.09 56.37
C ASN A 7 63.02 4.71 55.56
N GLN A 8 63.04 4.49 54.24
CA GLN A 8 61.86 4.41 53.38
C GLN A 8 61.13 3.08 53.63
N LYS A 9 59.80 3.13 53.78
CA LYS A 9 58.92 1.97 53.55
C LYS A 9 57.69 2.45 52.79
N GLU A 10 57.48 1.83 51.63
CA GLU A 10 56.29 1.93 50.80
C GLU A 10 55.08 1.36 51.54
N ASP A 11 53.91 1.99 51.38
CA ASP A 11 52.62 1.36 51.67
C ASP A 11 51.68 1.53 50.46
N ILE A 12 51.61 0.46 49.68
CA ILE A 12 50.57 0.19 48.68
C ILE A 12 49.32 -0.25 49.46
N LEU A 13 48.26 0.58 49.50
CA LEU A 13 47.01 0.21 50.15
C LEU A 13 45.97 -0.29 49.13
N HIS A 14 45.78 -1.61 49.13
CA HIS A 14 44.66 -2.30 48.48
C HIS A 14 43.31 -1.81 49.04
N CYS A 15 42.42 -1.31 48.17
CA CYS A 15 41.01 -1.09 48.53
C CYS A 15 40.23 -2.41 48.42
N ALA A 16 39.86 -2.97 49.57
CA ALA A 16 38.93 -4.09 49.66
C ALA A 16 37.48 -3.60 49.53
N TYR A 17 36.77 -4.10 48.52
CA TYR A 17 35.31 -4.00 48.43
C TYR A 17 34.70 -4.96 49.46
N MET A 18 34.06 -4.44 50.51
CA MET A 18 33.15 -5.24 51.34
C MET A 18 31.72 -5.01 50.88
N VAL A 19 31.15 -6.01 50.21
CA VAL A 19 29.71 -6.15 49.99
C VAL A 19 29.15 -6.82 51.26
N VAL A 20 28.31 -6.11 52.01
CA VAL A 20 27.59 -6.70 53.16
C VAL A 20 26.21 -7.18 52.66
N PRO A 21 25.85 -8.46 52.82
CA PRO A 21 24.53 -8.96 52.42
C PRO A 21 23.46 -8.58 53.45
N ILE A 22 22.34 -8.03 52.98
CA ILE A 22 21.18 -7.66 53.80
C ILE A 22 20.32 -8.91 54.01
N HIS A 23 20.39 -9.53 55.18
CA HIS A 23 19.32 -10.39 55.68
C HIS A 23 19.10 -10.14 57.17
N LYS A 24 17.84 -9.80 57.50
CA LYS A 24 17.27 -9.43 58.82
C LYS A 24 17.56 -8.01 59.29
N ILE A 25 16.68 -7.08 58.89
CA ILE A 25 16.41 -5.86 59.65
C ILE A 25 14.97 -6.00 60.19
N ASP A 26 14.85 -5.99 61.51
CA ASP A 26 13.60 -5.94 62.26
C ASP A 26 13.06 -4.49 62.24
N VAL A 27 11.82 -4.31 61.84
CA VAL A 27 11.24 -3.01 61.40
C VAL A 27 10.66 -2.19 62.56
N THR A 28 10.91 -2.56 63.81
CA THR A 28 10.25 -1.92 64.97
C THR A 28 11.09 -0.88 65.72
N ARG A 29 12.30 -0.54 65.25
CA ARG A 29 13.14 0.54 65.84
C ARG A 29 13.85 1.42 64.83
N LEU A 30 13.10 2.01 63.89
CA LEU A 30 13.60 3.05 62.99
C LEU A 30 13.06 4.43 63.38
N THR A 31 13.71 5.05 64.36
CA THR A 31 13.78 6.52 64.47
C THR A 31 14.99 6.98 63.65
N SER A 32 14.73 7.61 62.51
CA SER A 32 15.71 8.11 61.52
C SER A 32 16.57 9.29 62.03
N PRO A 33 17.75 9.64 61.43
CA PRO A 33 18.51 8.91 60.41
C PRO A 33 19.97 8.59 60.79
N ILE A 34 20.47 7.51 60.19
CA ILE A 34 21.89 7.16 60.10
C ILE A 34 22.62 8.21 59.25
N ARG A 35 23.24 9.20 59.92
CA ARG A 35 24.39 9.93 59.36
C ARG A 35 25.66 9.16 59.72
N ARG A 36 26.19 8.35 58.80
CA ARG A 36 27.61 7.97 58.84
C ARG A 36 28.32 8.67 57.68
N ALA A 37 28.79 9.88 57.98
CA ALA A 37 29.75 10.60 57.17
C ALA A 37 31.15 10.03 57.39
N ILE A 38 31.94 9.90 56.32
CA ILE A 38 33.40 9.80 56.42
C ILE A 38 33.93 11.23 56.22
N CYS A 39 34.13 11.96 57.32
CA CYS A 39 34.87 13.22 57.33
C CYS A 39 36.28 12.94 57.85
N LYS A 40 37.32 13.26 57.07
CA LYS A 40 38.71 13.33 57.55
C LYS A 40 39.10 14.79 57.69
N GLY A 41 39.47 15.20 58.90
CA GLY A 41 40.27 16.40 59.19
C GLY A 41 39.51 17.59 59.78
N GLU A 42 39.79 17.92 61.05
CA GLU A 42 39.58 19.25 61.62
C GLU A 42 40.64 20.21 61.07
N VAL A 43 40.23 21.32 60.44
CA VAL A 43 41.01 22.56 60.38
C VAL A 43 40.05 23.74 60.53
N SER A 44 40.39 24.60 61.48
CA SER A 44 39.66 25.80 61.89
C SER A 44 39.49 26.79 60.73
N GLY A 45 38.26 27.28 60.50
CA GLY A 45 37.97 28.46 59.69
C GLY A 45 38.11 28.29 58.17
N GLY A 46 37.15 27.62 57.54
CA GLY A 46 37.02 27.59 56.07
C GLY A 46 35.95 26.60 55.63
N SER A 47 35.11 26.99 54.66
CA SER A 47 34.02 26.18 54.11
C SER A 47 34.47 24.76 53.75
N LEU A 48 33.81 23.75 54.33
CA LEU A 48 34.06 22.34 54.03
C LEU A 48 33.38 21.97 52.70
N ASP A 49 34.14 22.02 51.61
CA ASP A 49 33.73 21.42 50.34
C ASP A 49 33.84 19.88 50.45
N CYS A 50 32.75 19.23 50.89
CA CYS A 50 32.66 17.78 50.86
C CYS A 50 32.55 17.29 49.40
N PHE A 51 33.67 16.85 48.84
CA PHE A 51 33.71 16.16 47.54
C PHE A 51 33.20 14.72 47.70
N PHE A 52 31.89 14.51 47.54
CA PHE A 52 31.35 13.17 47.31
C PHE A 52 31.49 12.84 45.81
N PRO A 53 31.94 11.64 45.43
CA PRO A 53 31.64 11.12 44.10
C PRO A 53 30.15 10.74 44.09
N PHE A 54 29.31 11.75 43.82
CA PHE A 54 27.85 11.65 43.79
C PHE A 54 27.38 10.75 42.65
N LEU A 55 27.15 9.47 42.94
CA LEU A 55 26.32 8.61 42.10
C LEU A 55 24.86 8.85 42.50
N CYS A 56 24.06 9.43 41.60
CA CYS A 56 22.61 9.37 41.73
C CYS A 56 22.17 7.98 41.25
N ASP A 57 21.80 7.08 42.16
CA ASP A 57 21.33 5.75 41.80
C ASP A 57 19.80 5.78 41.54
N PRO A 58 19.32 5.37 40.35
CA PRO A 58 17.90 5.33 40.03
C PRO A 58 17.09 4.25 40.77
N GLN A 59 17.71 3.32 41.51
CA GLN A 59 16.98 2.25 42.21
C GLN A 59 16.21 2.71 43.47
N PHE A 60 16.44 3.92 43.97
CA PHE A 60 15.73 4.49 45.13
C PHE A 60 14.78 5.61 44.69
N LEU A 61 13.61 5.22 44.18
CA LEU A 61 12.52 6.07 43.67
C LEU A 61 11.79 6.94 44.72
N LEU A 62 12.45 7.41 45.78
CA LEU A 62 11.80 8.27 46.78
C LEU A 62 12.54 9.55 47.16
N TRP A 63 13.76 9.81 46.68
CA TRP A 63 14.54 10.98 47.14
C TRP A 63 15.43 11.58 46.05
N THR A 64 14.84 12.12 44.97
CA THR A 64 15.61 12.85 43.94
C THR A 64 15.90 14.31 44.30
N LEU A 65 15.49 14.80 45.48
CA LEU A 65 15.63 16.22 45.84
C LEU A 65 16.83 16.56 46.75
N GLU A 66 17.59 15.60 47.28
CA GLU A 66 18.60 15.90 48.33
C GLU A 66 20.01 15.33 48.11
N LEU A 67 20.34 14.78 46.93
CA LEU A 67 21.69 14.23 46.70
C LEU A 67 22.66 15.22 46.06
N CYS A 68 22.19 16.12 45.22
CA CYS A 68 23.03 17.19 44.67
C CYS A 68 22.87 18.44 45.53
N GLY A 69 23.98 19.06 45.96
CA GLY A 69 23.94 20.28 46.78
C GLY A 69 23.18 21.43 46.10
N SER A 70 22.90 22.51 46.84
CA SER A 70 22.21 23.68 46.30
C SER A 70 22.92 24.21 45.04
N ASN A 71 22.15 24.45 43.96
CA ASN A 71 22.62 24.83 42.61
C ASN A 71 23.20 23.70 41.74
N TYR A 72 23.02 22.44 42.14
CA TYR A 72 23.37 21.28 41.32
C TYR A 72 22.13 20.47 40.95
N VAL A 73 22.15 19.91 39.75
CA VAL A 73 21.11 19.02 39.23
C VAL A 73 21.75 17.70 38.80
N CYS A 74 21.02 16.59 38.93
CA CYS A 74 21.54 15.29 38.53
C CYS A 74 21.28 15.03 37.04
N CYS A 75 22.35 14.91 36.26
CA CYS A 75 22.29 14.57 34.84
C CYS A 75 23.18 13.36 34.57
N ASN A 76 22.62 12.32 33.94
CA ASN A 76 23.34 11.10 33.60
C ASN A 76 24.12 10.51 34.81
N ASN A 77 23.44 10.42 35.96
CA ASN A 77 23.97 9.95 37.24
C ASN A 77 25.15 10.77 37.80
N ARG A 78 25.31 12.03 37.38
CA ARG A 78 26.31 12.97 37.89
C ARG A 78 25.68 14.30 38.30
N CYS A 79 26.06 14.83 39.44
CA CYS A 79 25.70 16.20 39.81
C CYS A 79 26.47 17.19 38.93
N VAL A 80 25.75 18.05 38.22
CA VAL A 80 26.31 19.13 37.42
C VAL A 80 25.80 20.47 37.94
N TYR A 81 26.66 21.48 37.90
CA TYR A 81 26.26 22.83 38.28
C TYR A 81 25.26 23.38 37.27
N GLY A 82 24.11 23.84 37.75
CA GLY A 82 23.01 24.32 36.92
C GLY A 82 21.64 23.98 37.48
N SER A 83 20.60 24.44 36.77
CA SER A 83 19.20 24.24 37.15
C SER A 83 18.49 23.11 36.39
N ASN A 84 19.09 22.57 35.31
CA ASN A 84 18.45 21.60 34.41
C ASN A 84 19.51 20.81 33.59
N CYS A 85 19.10 19.75 32.88
CA CYS A 85 20.00 18.90 32.06
C CYS A 85 19.90 19.18 30.57
N LEU A 86 19.22 20.25 30.16
CA LEU A 86 18.96 20.55 28.75
C LEU A 86 20.20 20.47 27.88
N TYR A 87 20.02 19.89 26.69
CA TYR A 87 21.05 19.71 25.66
C TYR A 87 22.21 18.78 26.06
N ARG A 88 22.17 18.17 27.25
CA ARG A 88 23.13 17.12 27.62
C ARG A 88 22.75 15.80 26.97
N LEU A 89 23.78 15.01 26.67
CA LEU A 89 23.61 13.67 26.13
C LEU A 89 22.93 12.76 27.15
N CYS A 90 21.97 11.98 26.67
CA CYS A 90 21.22 11.00 27.44
C CYS A 90 20.98 9.75 26.60
N SER A 91 20.72 8.63 27.28
CA SER A 91 20.29 7.39 26.64
C SER A 91 18.87 6.98 27.06
N MET A 92 18.41 7.51 28.19
CA MET A 92 17.12 7.20 28.81
C MET A 92 16.63 8.45 29.54
N ASP A 93 15.33 8.56 29.78
CA ASP A 93 14.73 9.72 30.46
C ASP A 93 15.25 9.93 31.88
N SER A 94 15.64 8.84 32.57
CA SER A 94 16.25 8.91 33.91
C SER A 94 17.61 9.60 33.94
N HIS A 95 18.22 9.87 32.78
CA HIS A 95 19.45 10.66 32.69
C HIS A 95 19.18 12.16 32.67
N CYS A 96 17.93 12.58 32.55
CA CYS A 96 17.50 13.97 32.52
C CYS A 96 16.87 14.39 33.86
N SER A 97 16.67 15.69 34.04
CA SER A 97 16.03 16.23 35.24
C SER A 97 14.52 15.93 35.25
N LEU A 98 13.87 16.23 36.38
CA LEU A 98 12.42 16.29 36.45
C LEU A 98 11.86 17.24 35.38
N ASN A 99 10.79 16.82 34.69
CA ASN A 99 10.16 17.52 33.56
C ASN A 99 11.02 17.66 32.30
N GLU A 100 12.05 16.82 32.17
CA GLU A 100 12.83 16.65 30.96
C GLU A 100 12.74 15.21 30.46
N SER A 101 12.94 15.02 29.16
CA SER A 101 12.96 13.69 28.54
C SER A 101 14.06 13.61 27.50
N CYS A 102 14.56 12.40 27.31
CA CYS A 102 15.62 12.10 26.39
C CYS A 102 15.06 11.93 24.99
N CYS A 103 15.19 12.96 24.17
CA CYS A 103 14.71 12.95 22.79
C CYS A 103 15.89 13.12 21.84
N SER A 104 16.06 12.21 20.89
CA SER A 104 17.19 12.19 19.94
C SER A 104 18.55 12.19 20.64
N GLY A 105 18.65 11.49 21.77
CA GLY A 105 19.89 11.38 22.55
C GLY A 105 20.30 12.62 23.34
N VAL A 106 19.42 13.62 23.44
CA VAL A 106 19.63 14.83 24.27
C VAL A 106 18.43 15.12 25.17
N CYS A 107 18.70 15.64 26.37
CA CYS A 107 17.64 16.07 27.28
C CYS A 107 16.96 17.33 26.73
N GLN A 108 15.64 17.28 26.63
CA GLN A 108 14.81 18.39 26.17
C GLN A 108 13.70 18.66 27.17
N TYR A 109 13.18 19.89 27.16
CA TYR A 109 11.99 20.22 27.93
C TYR A 109 10.80 19.34 27.54
N GLY A 110 10.03 18.94 28.55
CA GLY A 110 8.84 18.11 28.42
C GLY A 110 9.01 16.77 29.11
N SER A 111 7.88 16.17 29.48
CA SER A 111 7.82 14.86 30.13
C SER A 111 7.80 13.68 29.15
N ASN A 112 7.90 13.95 27.84
CA ASN A 112 7.85 12.97 26.77
C ASN A 112 8.39 13.58 25.44
N CYS A 113 8.51 12.75 24.39
CA CYS A 113 8.95 13.22 23.07
C CYS A 113 7.82 13.25 22.03
N LEU A 114 6.56 13.09 22.46
CA LEU A 114 5.39 13.05 21.58
C LEU A 114 5.36 14.23 20.60
N GLY A 115 5.15 13.91 19.32
CA GLY A 115 5.10 14.89 18.25
C GLY A 115 6.46 15.41 17.76
N LYS A 116 7.58 14.99 18.36
CA LYS A 116 8.91 15.32 17.86
C LYS A 116 9.30 14.43 16.70
N HIS A 117 10.12 14.96 15.79
CA HIS A 117 10.62 14.21 14.65
C HIS A 117 11.60 13.14 15.11
N CYS A 118 11.54 11.96 14.50
CA CYS A 118 12.39 10.82 14.79
C CYS A 118 12.75 10.07 13.50
N PHE A 119 13.88 9.36 13.54
CA PHE A 119 14.30 8.42 12.49
C PHE A 119 14.37 7.00 13.02
N LYS A 120 14.58 6.83 14.33
CA LYS A 120 14.68 5.54 15.02
C LYS A 120 13.90 5.61 16.33
N ILE A 121 13.56 4.45 16.87
CA ILE A 121 12.86 4.36 18.17
C ILE A 121 13.66 5.00 19.32
N SER A 122 14.99 4.99 19.25
CA SER A 122 15.88 5.63 20.22
C SER A 122 15.81 7.15 20.22
N ASP A 123 15.16 7.77 19.23
CA ASP A 123 14.96 9.21 19.20
C ASP A 123 13.75 9.64 20.05
N CYS A 124 12.93 8.68 20.47
CA CYS A 124 11.74 8.88 21.29
C CYS A 124 12.00 8.45 22.74
N SER A 125 11.14 8.92 23.65
CA SER A 125 11.20 8.61 25.08
C SER A 125 10.78 7.16 25.35
N VAL A 126 11.01 6.67 26.56
CA VAL A 126 10.62 5.32 26.95
C VAL A 126 9.09 5.16 26.81
N ASN A 127 8.65 4.03 26.25
CA ASN A 127 7.25 3.73 25.90
C ASN A 127 6.67 4.51 24.70
N GLU A 128 7.53 5.13 23.91
CA GLU A 128 7.17 5.74 22.63
C GLU A 128 7.83 5.00 21.47
N ALA A 129 7.24 5.19 20.29
CA ALA A 129 7.73 4.63 19.04
C ALA A 129 7.78 5.71 17.97
N CYS A 130 8.79 5.60 17.12
CA CYS A 130 8.89 6.42 15.94
C CYS A 130 7.97 5.86 14.84
N CYS A 131 6.86 6.54 14.58
CA CYS A 131 5.87 6.15 13.58
C CYS A 131 5.62 7.34 12.64
N SER A 132 5.71 7.12 11.33
CA SER A 132 5.61 8.19 10.32
C SER A 132 6.55 9.37 10.61
N ARG A 133 7.79 9.06 11.03
CA ARG A 133 8.82 10.03 11.43
C ARG A 133 8.47 10.93 12.61
N MET A 134 7.47 10.55 13.40
CA MET A 134 7.09 11.26 14.62
C MET A 134 7.01 10.32 15.81
N CYS A 135 7.46 10.79 16.97
CA CYS A 135 7.28 10.05 18.21
C CYS A 135 5.81 10.03 18.59
N GLN A 136 5.28 8.84 18.81
CA GLN A 136 3.90 8.61 19.17
C GLN A 136 3.82 7.68 20.39
N TYR A 137 2.70 7.75 21.10
CA TYR A 137 2.45 6.88 22.22
C TYR A 137 2.43 5.41 21.80
N GLY A 138 3.02 4.55 22.64
CA GLY A 138 3.13 3.11 22.45
C GLY A 138 4.54 2.68 22.05
N SER A 139 4.91 1.45 22.38
CA SER A 139 6.25 0.90 22.12
C SER A 139 6.46 0.43 20.67
N ASN A 140 5.44 0.51 19.82
CA ASN A 140 5.44 0.00 18.45
C ASN A 140 4.43 0.76 17.58
N CYS A 141 4.45 0.55 16.25
CA CYS A 141 3.53 1.21 15.32
C CYS A 141 2.45 0.27 14.78
N LEU A 142 2.28 -0.92 15.39
CA LEU A 142 1.35 -1.95 14.93
C LEU A 142 -0.07 -1.41 14.72
N GLY A 143 -0.62 -1.70 13.53
CA GLY A 143 -1.98 -1.29 13.14
C GLY A 143 -2.12 0.18 12.72
N LYS A 144 -1.08 1.02 12.90
CA LYS A 144 -1.05 2.38 12.38
C LYS A 144 -0.92 2.39 10.86
N ASN A 145 -1.42 3.44 10.25
CA ASN A 145 -1.33 3.59 8.80
C ASN A 145 0.11 3.88 8.38
N CYS A 146 0.50 3.34 7.23
CA CYS A 146 1.79 3.55 6.61
C CYS A 146 1.61 3.64 5.09
N SER A 147 2.47 4.41 4.44
CA SER A 147 2.63 4.42 2.98
C SER A 147 3.94 3.75 2.58
N GLU A 148 4.95 3.83 3.45
CA GLU A 148 6.26 3.22 3.25
C GLU A 148 6.70 2.43 4.49
N GLU A 149 7.71 1.57 4.34
CA GLU A 149 8.27 0.84 5.49
C GLU A 149 8.87 1.78 6.55
N SER A 150 9.34 2.97 6.15
CA SER A 150 9.87 3.99 7.06
C SER A 150 8.83 4.64 7.98
N ASP A 151 7.54 4.42 7.71
CA ASP A 151 6.46 4.87 8.59
C ASP A 151 6.25 3.95 9.78
N CYS A 152 6.78 2.73 9.72
CA CYS A 152 6.68 1.73 10.78
C CYS A 152 7.93 1.74 11.67
N SER A 153 7.81 1.14 12.86
CA SER A 153 8.94 1.03 13.78
C SER A 153 9.95 -0.02 13.32
N GLY A 154 11.08 -0.10 14.04
CA GLY A 154 12.05 -1.17 13.81
C GLY A 154 11.41 -2.55 13.94
N TYR A 155 11.73 -3.45 12.99
CA TYR A 155 11.19 -4.83 12.89
C TYR A 155 9.71 -4.95 12.49
N GLU A 156 9.12 -3.86 12.02
CA GLU A 156 7.78 -3.84 11.44
C GLU A 156 7.84 -3.60 9.93
N THR A 157 6.78 -3.97 9.23
CA THR A 157 6.66 -3.76 7.77
C THR A 157 5.29 -3.21 7.44
N CYS A 158 5.26 -2.34 6.44
CA CYS A 158 4.02 -1.79 5.91
C CYS A 158 3.35 -2.79 4.97
N CYS A 159 2.20 -3.33 5.39
CA CYS A 159 1.40 -4.28 4.60
C CYS A 159 -0.04 -3.75 4.45
N GLY A 160 -0.50 -3.57 3.22
CA GLY A 160 -1.86 -3.07 2.95
C GLY A 160 -2.13 -1.71 3.58
N GLY A 161 -1.11 -0.86 3.65
CA GLY A 161 -1.18 0.46 4.26
C GLY A 161 -1.22 0.46 5.79
N LYS A 162 -0.90 -0.66 6.45
CA LYS A 162 -0.77 -0.74 7.91
C LYS A 162 0.51 -1.41 8.37
N CYS A 163 1.09 -0.93 9.46
CA CYS A 163 2.26 -1.55 10.07
C CYS A 163 1.90 -2.87 10.75
N ARG A 164 2.72 -3.90 10.50
CA ARG A 164 2.57 -5.24 11.06
C ARG A 164 3.91 -5.74 11.56
N TYR A 165 3.86 -6.70 12.47
CA TYR A 165 5.05 -7.36 12.98
C TYR A 165 5.68 -8.26 11.92
N GLY A 166 7.00 -8.21 11.78
CA GLY A 166 7.77 -9.02 10.83
C GLY A 166 8.06 -8.31 9.51
N SER A 167 8.71 -9.03 8.60
CA SER A 167 9.19 -8.54 7.29
C SER A 167 8.35 -9.00 6.10
N ASP A 168 7.29 -9.78 6.37
CA ASP A 168 6.56 -10.53 5.35
C ASP A 168 5.08 -10.14 5.30
N CYS A 169 4.60 -9.76 4.12
CA CYS A 169 3.17 -9.53 3.85
C CYS A 169 2.53 -10.71 3.09
N SER A 170 3.19 -11.87 2.98
CA SER A 170 2.71 -13.04 2.23
C SER A 170 1.27 -13.40 2.58
N GLY A 171 0.44 -13.59 1.56
CA GLY A 171 -0.97 -13.96 1.69
C GLY A 171 -1.91 -12.81 2.05
N GLN A 172 -1.39 -11.62 2.38
CA GLN A 172 -2.22 -10.43 2.59
C GLN A 172 -2.84 -9.96 1.28
N SER A 173 -4.05 -9.41 1.38
CA SER A 173 -4.71 -8.78 0.24
C SER A 173 -3.94 -7.54 -0.21
N CYS A 174 -3.83 -7.37 -1.52
CA CYS A 174 -3.17 -6.23 -2.14
C CYS A 174 -3.90 -5.82 -3.41
N SER A 175 -3.77 -4.55 -3.78
CA SER A 175 -4.18 -4.02 -5.08
C SER A 175 -2.98 -3.50 -5.89
N LYS A 176 -1.91 -3.13 -5.21
CA LYS A 176 -0.68 -2.57 -5.78
C LYS A 176 0.55 -3.22 -5.12
N LYS A 177 1.71 -3.09 -5.77
CA LYS A 177 3.00 -3.54 -5.23
C LYS A 177 3.35 -2.86 -3.90
N SER A 178 2.96 -1.61 -3.71
CA SER A 178 3.14 -0.85 -2.46
C SER A 178 2.40 -1.44 -1.26
N ASP A 179 1.40 -2.28 -1.49
CA ASP A 179 0.65 -2.94 -0.42
C ASP A 179 1.40 -4.16 0.13
N CYS A 180 2.48 -4.57 -0.54
CA CYS A 180 3.32 -5.70 -0.16
C CYS A 180 4.71 -5.22 0.26
N SER A 181 5.39 -6.05 1.06
CA SER A 181 6.78 -5.84 1.48
C SER A 181 7.72 -5.64 0.27
N THR A 182 8.86 -4.97 0.50
CA THR A 182 9.87 -4.65 -0.53
C THR A 182 10.19 -5.85 -1.44
N TYR A 183 10.28 -7.07 -0.89
CA TYR A 183 10.67 -8.28 -1.62
C TYR A 183 9.49 -9.13 -2.15
N GLN A 184 8.32 -8.54 -2.29
CA GLN A 184 7.08 -9.25 -2.61
C GLN A 184 6.24 -8.61 -3.71
N ALA A 185 5.63 -9.39 -4.58
CA ALA A 185 4.74 -8.87 -5.60
C ALA A 185 3.27 -9.07 -5.22
N CYS A 186 2.43 -8.14 -5.66
CA CYS A 186 0.99 -8.33 -5.62
C CYS A 186 0.55 -9.16 -6.82
N CYS A 187 0.12 -10.40 -6.58
CA CYS A 187 -0.29 -11.36 -7.59
C CYS A 187 -1.71 -11.84 -7.30
N SER A 188 -2.62 -11.69 -8.25
CA SER A 188 -4.04 -12.08 -8.09
C SER A 188 -4.68 -11.51 -6.82
N GLY A 189 -4.34 -10.26 -6.48
CA GLY A 189 -4.84 -9.59 -5.29
C GLY A 189 -4.25 -10.08 -3.96
N LYS A 190 -3.16 -10.87 -3.97
CA LYS A 190 -2.42 -11.29 -2.77
C LYS A 190 -0.92 -11.06 -2.90
N CYS A 191 -0.29 -10.66 -1.80
CA CYS A 191 1.15 -10.55 -1.72
C CYS A 191 1.80 -11.94 -1.73
N ARG A 192 2.84 -12.10 -2.53
CA ARG A 192 3.63 -13.34 -2.62
C ARG A 192 5.11 -13.02 -2.61
N SER A 193 5.89 -13.93 -2.04
CA SER A 193 7.36 -13.86 -2.05
C SER A 193 7.89 -13.79 -3.48
N GLY A 194 8.78 -12.83 -3.75
CA GLY A 194 9.41 -12.63 -5.06
C GLY A 194 9.10 -11.26 -5.66
N TYR A 195 9.89 -10.87 -6.66
CA TYR A 195 9.77 -9.56 -7.31
C TYR A 195 8.68 -9.49 -8.39
N GLY A 196 8.05 -10.62 -8.73
CA GLY A 196 7.06 -10.72 -9.79
C GLY A 196 6.12 -11.91 -9.62
N CYS A 197 5.19 -12.02 -10.54
CA CYS A 197 4.18 -13.08 -10.62
C CYS A 197 4.47 -14.05 -11.77
N SER A 198 5.62 -13.96 -12.44
CA SER A 198 5.99 -14.78 -13.59
C SER A 198 5.73 -16.27 -13.37
N GLY A 199 5.10 -16.90 -14.35
CA GLY A 199 4.68 -18.30 -14.33
C GLY A 199 3.36 -18.59 -13.61
N GLN A 200 2.80 -17.63 -12.86
CA GLN A 200 1.52 -17.82 -12.18
C GLN A 200 0.34 -17.73 -13.12
N SER A 201 -0.71 -18.46 -12.78
CA SER A 201 -1.98 -18.38 -13.47
C SER A 201 -2.58 -16.98 -13.36
N CYS A 202 -3.12 -16.49 -14.48
CA CYS A 202 -3.79 -15.20 -14.55
C CYS A 202 -4.97 -15.28 -15.53
N SER A 203 -5.95 -14.41 -15.35
CA SER A 203 -7.06 -14.21 -16.29
C SER A 203 -7.07 -12.80 -16.85
N LYS A 204 -6.44 -11.84 -16.16
CA LYS A 204 -6.34 -10.42 -16.54
C LYS A 204 -4.97 -9.86 -16.16
N LYS A 205 -4.60 -8.71 -16.75
CA LYS A 205 -3.32 -8.02 -16.47
C LYS A 205 -3.13 -7.70 -14.99
N SER A 206 -4.21 -7.37 -14.26
CA SER A 206 -4.14 -7.04 -12.83
C SER A 206 -3.86 -8.23 -11.92
N ASP A 207 -3.89 -9.46 -12.45
CA ASP A 207 -3.44 -10.64 -11.69
C ASP A 207 -1.91 -10.78 -11.69
N CYS A 208 -1.23 -10.10 -12.61
CA CYS A 208 0.21 -10.07 -12.76
C CYS A 208 0.81 -8.78 -12.17
N SER A 209 2.12 -8.78 -11.95
CA SER A 209 2.81 -7.59 -11.45
C SER A 209 2.81 -6.46 -12.50
N ALA A 210 3.18 -5.24 -12.08
CA ALA A 210 3.17 -4.05 -12.93
C ALA A 210 3.90 -4.26 -14.27
N TYR A 211 5.03 -4.98 -14.25
CA TYR A 211 5.91 -5.20 -15.39
C TYR A 211 5.71 -6.55 -16.10
N GLU A 212 4.58 -7.22 -15.87
CA GLU A 212 4.27 -8.53 -16.44
C GLU A 212 2.91 -8.56 -17.12
N ALA A 213 2.78 -9.21 -18.26
CA ALA A 213 1.52 -9.41 -18.96
C ALA A 213 0.95 -10.80 -18.71
N CYS A 214 -0.38 -10.91 -18.75
CA CYS A 214 -1.06 -12.20 -18.73
C CYS A 214 -1.11 -12.74 -20.17
N CYS A 215 -0.34 -13.81 -20.43
CA CYS A 215 -0.24 -14.46 -21.74
C CYS A 215 -0.54 -15.96 -21.58
N SER A 216 -1.47 -16.49 -22.38
CA SER A 216 -1.90 -17.90 -22.29
C SER A 216 -2.24 -18.33 -20.86
N SER A 217 -3.00 -17.50 -20.15
CA SER A 217 -3.35 -17.69 -18.74
C SER A 217 -2.17 -17.77 -17.77
N LYS A 218 -0.98 -17.27 -18.15
CA LYS A 218 0.20 -17.17 -17.28
C LYS A 218 0.84 -15.80 -17.32
N CYS A 219 1.29 -15.30 -16.17
CA CYS A 219 2.06 -14.07 -16.11
C CYS A 219 3.44 -14.29 -16.73
N ARG A 220 3.87 -13.37 -17.58
CA ARG A 220 5.20 -13.36 -18.20
C ARG A 220 5.81 -11.97 -18.09
N SER A 221 7.14 -11.93 -17.95
CA SER A 221 7.91 -10.70 -17.95
C SER A 221 7.69 -9.90 -19.24
N GLY A 222 7.42 -8.61 -19.11
CA GLY A 222 7.13 -7.71 -20.23
C GLY A 222 5.73 -7.09 -20.16
N TYR A 223 5.51 -6.06 -20.97
CA TYR A 223 4.25 -5.30 -20.99
C TYR A 223 3.17 -5.91 -21.89
N GLY A 224 3.53 -6.90 -22.71
CA GLY A 224 2.63 -7.54 -23.67
C GLY A 224 3.05 -8.96 -24.02
N CYS A 225 2.27 -9.59 -24.87
CA CYS A 225 2.46 -10.93 -25.40
C CYS A 225 2.88 -10.91 -26.87
N SER A 226 3.13 -9.74 -27.46
CA SER A 226 3.50 -9.59 -28.88
C SER A 226 4.58 -10.56 -29.34
N GLY A 227 4.34 -11.22 -30.47
CA GLY A 227 5.20 -12.24 -31.06
C GLY A 227 5.02 -13.65 -30.49
N GLN A 228 4.29 -13.82 -29.37
CA GLN A 228 4.03 -15.14 -28.81
C GLN A 228 2.98 -15.90 -29.60
N SER A 229 3.13 -17.22 -29.64
CA SER A 229 2.14 -18.10 -30.24
C SER A 229 0.81 -18.01 -29.48
N CYS A 230 -0.29 -17.97 -30.23
CA CYS A 230 -1.63 -17.91 -29.69
C CYS A 230 -2.56 -18.78 -30.56
N SER A 231 -3.65 -19.24 -29.96
CA SER A 231 -4.76 -19.90 -30.68
C SER A 231 -6.07 -19.16 -30.50
N LYS A 232 -6.17 -18.34 -29.44
CA LYS A 232 -7.35 -17.53 -29.11
C LYS A 232 -6.92 -16.15 -28.64
N LYS A 233 -7.82 -15.17 -28.70
CA LYS A 233 -7.58 -13.80 -28.19
C LYS A 233 -7.15 -13.79 -26.71
N SER A 234 -7.68 -14.70 -25.89
CA SER A 234 -7.33 -14.85 -24.47
C SER A 234 -5.88 -15.26 -24.22
N ASP A 235 -5.16 -15.72 -25.24
CA ASP A 235 -3.74 -16.04 -25.12
C ASP A 235 -2.86 -14.79 -25.21
N CYS A 236 -3.40 -13.71 -25.76
CA CYS A 236 -2.73 -12.42 -25.90
C CYS A 236 -3.16 -11.45 -24.79
N SER A 237 -2.40 -10.36 -24.62
CA SER A 237 -2.77 -9.33 -23.66
C SER A 237 -4.03 -8.57 -24.12
N ALA A 238 -4.65 -7.80 -23.20
CA ALA A 238 -5.91 -7.10 -23.47
C ALA A 238 -5.89 -6.22 -24.73
N TYR A 239 -4.72 -5.65 -25.06
CA TYR A 239 -4.53 -4.73 -26.19
C TYR A 239 -3.89 -5.39 -27.42
N GLU A 240 -3.85 -6.73 -27.45
CA GLU A 240 -3.20 -7.49 -28.52
C GLU A 240 -4.13 -8.55 -29.08
N ALA A 241 -4.14 -8.72 -30.39
CA ALA A 241 -4.96 -9.70 -31.10
C ALA A 241 -4.13 -10.93 -31.48
N CYS A 242 -4.79 -12.08 -31.58
CA CYS A 242 -4.18 -13.28 -32.12
C CYS A 242 -4.36 -13.30 -33.64
N CYS A 243 -3.28 -13.05 -34.39
CA CYS A 243 -3.26 -12.99 -35.85
C CYS A 243 -2.26 -14.00 -36.39
N SER A 244 -2.69 -14.86 -37.31
CA SER A 244 -1.86 -15.94 -37.89
C SER A 244 -1.14 -16.79 -36.84
N GLY A 245 -1.83 -17.07 -35.72
CA GLY A 245 -1.27 -17.83 -34.60
C GLY A 245 -0.21 -17.10 -33.78
N LYS A 246 -0.07 -15.77 -33.91
CA LYS A 246 0.80 -14.93 -33.07
C LYS A 246 0.09 -13.70 -32.52
N CYS A 247 0.44 -13.31 -31.31
CA CYS A 247 -0.04 -12.08 -30.71
C CYS A 247 0.58 -10.86 -31.41
N ARG A 248 -0.25 -9.89 -31.77
CA ARG A 248 0.16 -8.62 -32.37
C ARG A 248 -0.48 -7.46 -31.62
N SER A 249 0.25 -6.34 -31.57
CA SER A 249 -0.27 -5.07 -31.05
C SER A 249 -1.47 -4.63 -31.86
N GLY A 250 -2.62 -4.42 -31.22
CA GLY A 250 -3.87 -4.09 -31.89
C GLY A 250 -5.06 -4.80 -31.25
N SER A 251 -6.23 -4.17 -31.37
CA SER A 251 -7.48 -4.78 -30.88
C SER A 251 -7.93 -5.95 -31.76
N ASP A 252 -7.62 -5.91 -33.06
CA ASP A 252 -8.05 -6.89 -34.06
C ASP A 252 -6.97 -7.14 -35.13
N CYS A 253 -7.28 -7.97 -36.13
CA CYS A 253 -6.40 -8.24 -37.27
C CYS A 253 -6.92 -7.59 -38.56
N SER A 254 -7.77 -6.55 -38.49
CA SER A 254 -8.39 -5.97 -39.69
C SER A 254 -7.32 -5.44 -40.65
N GLY A 255 -7.36 -5.83 -41.92
CA GLY A 255 -6.36 -5.43 -42.92
C GLY A 255 -5.12 -6.31 -42.97
N ASP A 256 -4.96 -7.28 -42.07
CA ASP A 256 -3.85 -8.24 -42.12
C ASP A 256 -4.06 -9.26 -43.23
N PHE A 257 -2.95 -9.65 -43.88
CA PHE A 257 -2.97 -10.72 -44.86
C PHE A 257 -3.37 -12.06 -44.21
N CYS A 258 -4.28 -12.77 -44.85
CA CYS A 258 -4.76 -14.07 -44.39
C CYS A 258 -4.85 -15.07 -45.54
N ARG A 259 -4.69 -16.35 -45.24
CA ARG A 259 -4.99 -17.47 -46.15
C ARG A 259 -6.29 -18.18 -45.79
N SER A 260 -6.65 -18.11 -44.51
CA SER A 260 -7.87 -18.68 -43.96
C SER A 260 -8.43 -17.75 -42.88
N SER A 261 -9.72 -17.85 -42.58
CA SER A 261 -10.35 -17.10 -41.49
C SER A 261 -9.73 -17.39 -40.12
N ASN A 262 -9.03 -18.53 -39.97
CA ASN A 262 -8.27 -18.85 -38.76
C ASN A 262 -7.02 -17.98 -38.57
N ASP A 263 -6.57 -17.28 -39.61
CA ASP A 263 -5.47 -16.32 -39.51
C ASP A 263 -5.94 -14.96 -38.95
N CYS A 264 -7.25 -14.74 -38.90
CA CYS A 264 -7.85 -13.50 -38.45
C CYS A 264 -8.26 -13.56 -36.97
N SER A 265 -8.57 -12.39 -36.40
CA SER A 265 -9.08 -12.31 -35.03
C SER A 265 -10.41 -13.04 -34.88
N VAL A 266 -10.74 -13.41 -33.64
CA VAL A 266 -12.05 -13.99 -33.29
C VAL A 266 -13.17 -13.06 -33.80
N GLY A 267 -14.05 -13.59 -34.65
CA GLY A 267 -15.17 -12.85 -35.27
C GLY A 267 -14.87 -12.27 -36.66
N GLN A 268 -13.63 -12.30 -37.12
CA GLN A 268 -13.25 -11.84 -38.46
C GLN A 268 -13.21 -12.99 -39.46
N LYS A 269 -13.40 -12.67 -40.75
CA LYS A 269 -13.26 -13.61 -41.86
C LYS A 269 -12.15 -13.16 -42.79
N CYS A 270 -11.52 -14.15 -43.44
CA CYS A 270 -10.56 -13.88 -44.49
C CYS A 270 -11.31 -13.64 -45.81
N CYS A 271 -11.28 -12.41 -46.32
CA CYS A 271 -11.91 -12.03 -47.58
C CYS A 271 -10.82 -11.48 -48.52
N SER A 272 -10.68 -12.05 -49.71
CA SER A 272 -9.68 -11.61 -50.71
C SER A 272 -8.24 -11.52 -50.16
N ASN A 273 -7.84 -12.52 -49.36
CA ASN A 273 -6.57 -12.59 -48.64
C ASN A 273 -6.35 -11.50 -47.58
N THR A 274 -7.40 -10.81 -47.13
CA THR A 274 -7.33 -9.79 -46.08
C THR A 274 -8.39 -10.05 -45.02
N CYS A 275 -8.03 -9.91 -43.75
CA CYS A 275 -8.96 -10.04 -42.63
C CYS A 275 -9.94 -8.87 -42.60
N SER A 276 -11.23 -9.18 -42.60
CA SER A 276 -12.33 -8.21 -42.52
C SER A 276 -13.26 -8.54 -41.36
N ASN A 277 -13.73 -7.48 -40.69
CA ASN A 277 -14.75 -7.56 -39.65
C ASN A 277 -16.18 -7.60 -40.26
N TYR A 278 -16.34 -6.99 -41.43
CA TYR A 278 -17.55 -7.12 -42.22
C TYR A 278 -17.51 -8.46 -42.97
N GLY A 279 -18.67 -9.13 -43.08
CA GLY A 279 -18.78 -10.36 -43.83
C GLY A 279 -18.18 -10.22 -45.22
N CYS A 280 -17.75 -11.33 -45.82
CA CYS A 280 -17.41 -11.34 -47.24
C CYS A 280 -18.72 -11.26 -48.03
N ASP A 281 -19.39 -10.11 -47.98
CA ASP A 281 -20.62 -9.89 -48.73
C ASP A 281 -20.24 -9.90 -50.19
N ASP A 282 -20.64 -10.98 -50.84
CA ASP A 282 -20.51 -11.13 -52.27
C ASP A 282 -21.35 -10.02 -52.92
N PRO A 283 -20.77 -9.09 -53.69
CA PRO A 283 -21.52 -8.01 -54.31
C PRO A 283 -22.64 -8.54 -55.22
N THR A 284 -22.60 -9.82 -55.60
CA THR A 284 -23.62 -10.51 -56.39
C THR A 284 -25.02 -10.41 -55.78
N ALA A 285 -25.17 -10.47 -54.46
CA ALA A 285 -26.49 -10.35 -53.81
C ALA A 285 -27.05 -8.92 -53.85
N ALA A 286 -26.20 -7.92 -53.59
CA ALA A 286 -26.58 -6.51 -53.66
C ALA A 286 -26.90 -6.07 -55.10
N ILE A 287 -26.12 -6.54 -56.08
CA ILE A 287 -26.34 -6.29 -57.50
C ILE A 287 -27.66 -6.95 -57.96
N ALA A 288 -27.95 -8.18 -57.53
CA ALA A 288 -29.21 -8.85 -57.88
C ALA A 288 -30.45 -8.10 -57.36
N ILE A 289 -30.44 -7.63 -56.11
CA ILE A 289 -31.56 -6.87 -55.52
C ILE A 289 -31.75 -5.52 -56.22
N ALA A 290 -30.65 -4.84 -56.56
CA ALA A 290 -30.71 -3.57 -57.30
C ALA A 290 -31.30 -3.74 -58.71
N VAL A 291 -30.90 -4.81 -59.42
CA VAL A 291 -31.43 -5.13 -60.77
C VAL A 291 -32.91 -5.49 -60.69
N VAL A 292 -33.33 -6.32 -59.73
CA VAL A 292 -34.76 -6.68 -59.59
C VAL A 292 -35.61 -5.47 -59.22
N SER A 293 -35.12 -4.59 -58.35
CA SER A 293 -35.85 -3.38 -57.92
C SER A 293 -36.05 -2.39 -59.06
N THR A 294 -35.04 -2.22 -59.92
CA THR A 294 -35.13 -1.35 -61.11
C THR A 294 -36.09 -1.90 -62.15
N ILE A 295 -36.11 -3.22 -62.39
CA ILE A 295 -37.07 -3.85 -63.31
C ILE A 295 -38.51 -3.70 -62.81
N VAL A 296 -38.76 -3.96 -61.51
CA VAL A 296 -40.10 -3.81 -60.92
C VAL A 296 -40.54 -2.34 -60.92
N GLY A 297 -39.64 -1.42 -60.56
CA GLY A 297 -39.91 0.02 -60.59
C GLY A 297 -40.28 0.52 -61.99
N LEU A 298 -39.50 0.15 -63.01
CA LEU A 298 -39.81 0.50 -64.40
C LEU A 298 -41.15 -0.10 -64.86
N SER A 299 -41.44 -1.35 -64.49
CA SER A 299 -42.70 -2.02 -64.86
C SER A 299 -43.93 -1.30 -64.29
N LEU A 300 -43.85 -0.80 -63.05
CA LEU A 300 -44.91 -0.02 -62.44
C LEU A 300 -45.08 1.35 -63.11
N VAL A 301 -43.98 2.01 -63.46
CA VAL A 301 -44.02 3.27 -64.20
C VAL A 301 -44.66 3.09 -65.57
N PHE A 302 -44.28 2.04 -66.32
CA PHE A 302 -44.91 1.70 -67.59
C PHE A 302 -46.40 1.39 -67.43
N MET A 303 -46.80 0.66 -66.38
CA MET A 303 -48.22 0.40 -66.09
C MET A 303 -48.98 1.68 -65.76
N LEU A 304 -48.42 2.61 -64.99
CA LEU A 304 -49.05 3.90 -64.69
C LEU A 304 -49.19 4.77 -65.94
N ILE A 305 -48.15 4.86 -66.77
CA ILE A 305 -48.21 5.56 -68.06
C ILE A 305 -49.27 4.91 -68.96
N TYR A 306 -49.32 3.58 -69.01
CA TYR A 306 -50.32 2.84 -69.76
C TYR A 306 -51.75 3.11 -69.25
N CYS A 307 -51.97 3.12 -67.93
CA CYS A 307 -53.26 3.45 -67.33
C CYS A 307 -53.69 4.89 -67.58
N CYS A 308 -52.78 5.86 -67.50
CA CYS A 308 -53.05 7.27 -67.77
C CYS A 308 -53.27 7.56 -69.26
N ASN A 309 -52.58 6.84 -70.15
CA ASN A 309 -52.74 6.99 -71.60
C ASN A 309 -53.82 6.07 -72.17
N ARG A 310 -54.43 5.19 -71.36
CA ARG A 310 -55.59 4.41 -71.79
C ARG A 310 -56.78 5.36 -71.89
N PRO A 311 -57.35 5.60 -73.08
CA PRO A 311 -58.48 6.49 -73.23
C PRO A 311 -59.67 5.92 -72.44
N GLY A 312 -60.09 6.67 -71.41
CA GLY A 312 -61.24 6.31 -70.59
C GLY A 312 -62.53 6.33 -71.40
N ARG A 313 -63.10 5.15 -71.65
CA ARG A 313 -64.56 5.02 -71.66
C ARG A 313 -65.00 4.90 -70.20
N LEU A 314 -65.29 6.03 -69.54
CA LEU A 314 -66.02 6.02 -68.27
C LEU A 314 -67.45 6.51 -68.52
N GLY A 315 -68.38 5.57 -68.39
CA GLY A 315 -69.78 5.84 -68.14
C GLY A 315 -69.98 6.35 -66.72
N ARG A 316 -70.89 7.30 -66.63
CA ARG A 316 -71.48 7.97 -65.47
C ARG A 316 -72.08 7.00 -64.45
N SER A 317 -71.86 7.24 -63.16
CA SER A 317 -72.85 6.91 -62.13
C SER A 317 -72.74 7.88 -60.96
N ASP A 318 -73.90 8.44 -60.62
CA ASP A 318 -74.13 9.59 -59.76
C ASP A 318 -74.07 9.25 -58.26
N SER A 319 -73.85 10.30 -57.47
CA SER A 319 -73.66 10.38 -56.02
C SER A 319 -74.92 10.11 -55.18
N VAL A 320 -74.74 9.71 -53.90
CA VAL A 320 -75.68 9.99 -52.79
C VAL A 320 -74.90 10.35 -51.50
N GLU A 321 -75.30 11.47 -50.89
CA GLU A 321 -74.90 12.12 -49.62
C GLU A 321 -75.35 11.38 -48.34
N MET A 322 -74.50 11.23 -47.30
CA MET A 322 -74.31 12.01 -46.04
C MET A 322 -75.27 11.78 -44.84
N GLY A 323 -74.65 11.64 -43.65
CA GLY A 323 -75.22 11.76 -42.28
C GLY A 323 -74.85 10.56 -41.39
N GLY A 324 -74.27 10.62 -40.18
CA GLY A 324 -73.86 11.67 -39.26
C GLY A 324 -73.42 11.00 -37.93
N GLN A 325 -72.32 11.48 -37.35
CA GLN A 325 -71.82 11.45 -35.95
C GLN A 325 -72.20 10.32 -34.95
N VAL A 326 -71.20 9.82 -34.19
CA VAL A 326 -70.91 10.14 -32.77
C VAL A 326 -69.66 9.35 -32.31
N ALA A 327 -68.84 10.02 -31.50
CA ALA A 327 -67.56 9.59 -30.95
C ALA A 327 -67.66 8.52 -29.86
N THR A 328 -66.62 7.69 -29.71
CA THR A 328 -65.91 7.50 -28.42
C THR A 328 -64.55 6.84 -28.63
N THR A 329 -63.56 7.48 -28.01
CA THR A 329 -62.19 7.05 -27.68
C THR A 329 -62.12 5.74 -26.89
N GLU A 330 -61.14 4.87 -27.15
CA GLU A 330 -60.19 4.40 -26.12
C GLU A 330 -58.99 3.64 -26.71
N SER A 331 -57.83 3.88 -26.10
CA SER A 331 -56.51 3.30 -26.37
C SER A 331 -56.26 2.02 -25.58
N ALA A 332 -55.53 1.04 -26.14
CA ALA A 332 -54.59 0.14 -25.43
C ALA A 332 -54.14 -0.95 -26.43
N ILE A 333 -52.86 -1.03 -26.81
CA ILE A 333 -51.83 -1.83 -26.14
C ILE A 333 -52.36 -3.20 -25.66
N HIS A 334 -52.22 -4.24 -26.48
CA HIS A 334 -51.55 -5.48 -26.05
C HIS A 334 -51.34 -6.46 -27.20
N ALA A 335 -50.06 -6.70 -27.49
CA ALA A 335 -49.60 -7.86 -28.22
C ALA A 335 -49.98 -9.14 -27.47
N ARG A 336 -50.40 -10.18 -28.21
CA ARG A 336 -50.48 -11.55 -27.68
C ARG A 336 -49.24 -12.35 -28.11
N PRO A 337 -48.70 -13.21 -27.22
CA PRO A 337 -47.43 -13.89 -27.42
C PRO A 337 -47.63 -15.34 -27.92
N GLN A 338 -46.71 -15.82 -28.75
CA GLN A 338 -46.31 -17.24 -28.85
C GLN A 338 -44.83 -17.25 -29.26
N ALA A 339 -43.86 -17.67 -28.44
CA ALA A 339 -43.61 -18.97 -27.78
C ALA A 339 -43.09 -20.06 -28.72
N TYR A 340 -41.75 -20.09 -28.92
CA TYR A 340 -40.87 -21.24 -29.23
C TYR A 340 -39.49 -20.66 -29.63
N GLN A 341 -38.30 -21.14 -29.30
CA GLN A 341 -37.80 -22.24 -28.46
C GLN A 341 -36.29 -21.95 -28.36
N GLN A 342 -35.73 -21.82 -27.15
CA GLN A 342 -34.28 -21.84 -26.96
C GLN A 342 -33.90 -23.27 -26.60
N ASP A 343 -33.25 -23.94 -27.55
CA ASP A 343 -32.48 -25.15 -27.32
C ASP A 343 -31.03 -24.76 -27.60
N PHE A 344 -30.16 -24.84 -26.58
CA PHE A 344 -28.83 -25.43 -26.68
C PHE A 344 -28.27 -25.59 -25.28
N SER A 345 -28.22 -26.86 -24.89
CA SER A 345 -27.54 -27.39 -23.73
C SER A 345 -26.02 -27.45 -23.92
N TYR A 346 -25.35 -27.46 -22.76
CA TYR A 346 -23.99 -27.86 -22.39
C TYR A 346 -23.15 -28.66 -23.39
#